data_AF-A0A7V8NSD1-F1
#
_entry.id   AF-A0A7V8NSD1-F1
#
_cell.length_a   1.000
_cell.length_b   1.000
_cell.length_c   1.000
_cell.angle_alpha   90.00
_cell.angle_beta   90.00
_cell.angle_gamma   90.00
#
_symmetry.space_group_name_H-M   'P 1'
#
loop_
_entity.id
_entity.type
_entity.pdbx_description
1 polymer ?
#
loop_
_entity_poly.entity_id
_entity_poly.type
_entity_poly.pdbx_seq_one_letter_code
_entity_poly.pdbx_strand_id
1 'polypeptide(L)'
;MSTRLKVLKGTRSALAPRLCDTCQSGVVRRGAADSDEHIYCTFIRREVRTRIVECNVYSDRSQPSLWELRQIAWVLDIDSRRQRIGFVRAKEWEKQHENEELIPSQLD
;
A
#
# COMPACT_ATOMS: atom_id res chain seq x y z
N MET A 1 -18.69 24.57 -9.93
CA MET A 1 -17.90 24.01 -8.81
C MET A 1 -18.31 22.56 -8.62
N SER A 2 -17.42 21.61 -8.90
CA SER A 2 -17.69 20.17 -8.75
C SER A 2 -17.40 19.75 -7.31
N THR A 3 -18.43 19.42 -6.54
CA THR A 3 -18.29 18.92 -5.16
C THR A 3 -17.67 17.52 -5.17
N ARG A 4 -16.48 17.41 -4.59
CA ARG A 4 -15.78 16.13 -4.40
C ARG A 4 -16.41 15.42 -3.20
N LEU A 5 -17.30 14.46 -3.47
CA LEU A 5 -18.00 13.71 -2.43
C LEU A 5 -17.03 12.69 -1.81
N LYS A 6 -16.69 12.86 -0.52
CA LYS A 6 -15.89 11.89 0.25
C LYS A 6 -16.85 10.95 0.98
N VAL A 7 -16.96 9.71 0.52
CA VAL A 7 -17.70 8.67 1.25
C VAL A 7 -16.76 8.10 2.31
N LEU A 8 -17.06 8.38 3.57
CA LEU A 8 -16.33 7.83 4.73
C LEU A 8 -17.22 6.74 5.35
N LYS A 9 -16.68 5.53 5.52
CA LYS A 9 -17.40 4.38 6.11
C LYS A 9 -18.69 3.97 5.39
N GLY A 10 -18.74 4.14 4.06
CA GLY A 10 -19.87 3.65 3.27
C GLY A 10 -20.01 2.13 3.38
N THR A 11 -21.25 1.64 3.42
CA THR A 11 -21.55 0.21 3.38
C THR A 11 -21.12 -0.36 2.02
N ARG A 12 -20.20 -1.34 2.01
CA ARG A 12 -19.80 -2.00 0.75
C ARG A 12 -21.01 -2.67 0.12
N SER A 13 -21.19 -2.45 -1.19
CA SER A 13 -22.20 -3.17 -1.98
C SER A 13 -21.99 -4.69 -1.85
N ALA A 14 -23.07 -5.47 -1.82
CA ALA A 14 -23.02 -6.94 -1.84
C ALA A 14 -22.27 -7.48 -3.08
N LEU A 15 -22.19 -6.69 -4.15
CA LEU A 15 -21.45 -7.00 -5.37
C LEU A 15 -19.98 -6.58 -5.34
N ALA A 16 -19.56 -5.78 -4.34
CA ALA A 16 -18.17 -5.33 -4.24
C ALA A 16 -17.22 -6.51 -4.00
N PRO A 17 -15.98 -6.50 -4.51
CA PRO A 17 -14.99 -7.53 -4.22
C PRO A 17 -14.87 -7.80 -2.72
N ARG A 18 -14.45 -8.98 -2.30
CA ARG A 18 -14.21 -9.26 -0.87
C ARG A 18 -12.86 -8.65 -0.46
N LEU A 19 -12.71 -8.23 0.79
CA LEU A 19 -11.44 -7.65 1.25
C LEU A 19 -10.26 -8.62 1.07
N CYS A 20 -10.49 -9.91 1.27
CA CYS A 20 -9.44 -10.92 1.15
C CYS A 20 -8.86 -11.06 -0.27
N ASP A 21 -9.56 -10.60 -1.31
CA ASP A 21 -9.05 -10.63 -2.69
C ASP A 21 -7.83 -9.71 -2.88
N THR A 22 -7.85 -8.56 -2.21
CA THR A 22 -6.83 -7.52 -2.31
C THR A 22 -5.97 -7.41 -1.05
N CYS A 23 -6.34 -8.07 0.05
CA CYS A 23 -5.57 -8.01 1.30
C CYS A 23 -4.20 -8.68 1.16
N GLN A 24 -3.11 -8.07 1.65
CA GLN A 24 -1.77 -8.65 1.71
C GLN A 24 -1.72 -9.98 2.49
N SER A 25 -2.54 -10.11 3.52
CA SER A 25 -2.64 -11.34 4.32
C SER A 25 -3.62 -12.38 3.76
N GLY A 26 -4.29 -12.08 2.65
CA GLY A 26 -5.27 -12.98 2.02
C GLY A 26 -4.63 -13.94 1.02
N VAL A 27 -4.91 -15.22 1.13
CA VAL A 27 -4.56 -16.23 0.14
C VAL A 27 -5.87 -16.79 -0.40
N VAL A 28 -6.21 -16.47 -1.65
CA VAL A 28 -7.40 -16.98 -2.34
C VAL A 28 -6.95 -18.01 -3.35
N ARG A 29 -7.38 -19.26 -3.17
CA ARG A 29 -7.12 -20.37 -4.10
C ARG A 29 -8.43 -20.72 -4.79
N ARG A 30 -8.41 -20.80 -6.12
CA ARG A 30 -9.57 -21.18 -6.95
C ARG A 30 -9.20 -22.42 -7.74
N GLY A 31 -10.00 -23.46 -7.63
CA GLY A 31 -9.91 -24.68 -8.43
C GLY A 31 -10.59 -24.51 -9.79
N ALA A 32 -10.67 -25.61 -10.53
CA ALA A 32 -11.25 -25.61 -11.88
C ALA A 32 -12.77 -25.42 -11.88
N ALA A 33 -13.45 -25.79 -10.81
CA ALA A 33 -14.87 -25.54 -10.61
C ALA A 33 -15.08 -24.23 -9.85
N ASP A 34 -16.09 -23.45 -10.21
CA ASP A 34 -16.43 -22.19 -9.53
C ASP A 34 -16.74 -22.36 -8.04
N SER A 35 -17.15 -23.57 -7.63
CA SER A 35 -17.42 -23.92 -6.23
C SER A 35 -16.16 -24.20 -5.40
N ASP A 36 -15.01 -24.40 -6.06
CA ASP A 36 -13.75 -24.76 -5.40
C ASP A 36 -12.97 -23.49 -5.09
N GLU A 37 -13.40 -22.73 -4.09
CA GLU A 37 -12.69 -21.53 -3.62
C GLU A 37 -12.35 -21.63 -2.14
N HIS A 38 -11.05 -21.54 -1.85
CA HIS A 38 -10.52 -21.55 -0.49
C HIS A 38 -9.85 -20.22 -0.16
N ILE A 39 -10.36 -19.54 0.85
CA ILE A 39 -9.75 -18.31 1.37
C ILE A 39 -9.05 -18.62 2.67
N TYR A 40 -7.76 -18.32 2.73
CA TYR A 40 -6.96 -18.46 3.93
C TYR A 40 -6.39 -17.10 4.33
N CYS A 41 -6.50 -16.73 5.61
CA CYS A 41 -5.90 -15.51 6.12
C CYS A 41 -4.63 -15.84 6.91
N THR A 42 -3.49 -15.34 6.45
CA THR A 42 -2.18 -15.61 7.06
C THR A 42 -1.99 -14.90 8.40
N PHE A 43 -2.67 -13.77 8.63
CA PHE A 43 -2.62 -13.03 9.90
C PHE A 43 -3.20 -13.84 11.06
N ILE A 44 -4.38 -14.43 10.86
CA ILE A 44 -5.07 -15.27 11.85
C ILE A 44 -4.75 -16.77 11.69
N ARG A 45 -3.99 -17.14 10.66
CA ARG A 45 -3.57 -18.52 10.33
C ARG A 45 -4.72 -19.53 10.24
N ARG A 46 -5.81 -19.15 9.59
CA ARG A 46 -7.01 -19.99 9.46
C ARG A 46 -7.77 -19.71 8.16
N GLU A 47 -8.56 -20.71 7.77
CA GLU A 47 -9.51 -20.59 6.66
C GLU A 47 -10.63 -19.61 7.04
N VAL A 48 -11.04 -18.79 6.09
CA VAL A 48 -12.07 -17.78 6.23
C VAL A 48 -13.23 -18.15 5.31
N ARG A 49 -14.29 -18.72 5.89
CA ARG A 49 -15.50 -19.12 5.14
C ARG A 49 -16.48 -17.96 4.94
N THR A 50 -16.37 -16.94 5.78
CA THR A 50 -17.25 -15.76 5.73
C THR A 50 -16.70 -14.72 4.77
N ARG A 51 -17.59 -14.08 3.99
CA ARG A 51 -17.22 -12.92 3.19
C ARG A 51 -16.90 -11.72 4.10
N ILE A 52 -15.62 -11.42 4.27
CA ILE A 52 -15.16 -10.29 5.08
C ILE A 52 -15.33 -8.98 4.29
N VAL A 53 -16.19 -8.11 4.82
CA VAL A 53 -16.46 -6.77 4.26
C VAL A 53 -15.76 -5.65 5.04
N GLU A 54 -15.36 -5.91 6.28
CA GLU A 54 -14.61 -5.01 7.15
C GLU A 54 -13.55 -5.79 7.92
N CYS A 55 -12.32 -5.25 7.98
CA CYS A 55 -11.21 -5.81 8.75
C CYS A 55 -10.25 -4.67 9.10
N ASN A 56 -10.01 -4.44 10.38
CA ASN A 56 -9.09 -3.39 10.86
C ASN A 56 -7.61 -3.68 10.58
N VAL A 57 -7.27 -4.94 10.27
CA VAL A 57 -5.92 -5.37 9.86
C VAL A 57 -5.80 -5.42 8.32
N TYR A 58 -6.84 -5.05 7.58
CA TYR A 58 -6.77 -5.02 6.12
C TYR A 58 -5.64 -4.11 5.65
N SER A 59 -4.74 -4.68 4.85
CA SER A 59 -3.68 -3.96 4.14
C SER A 59 -3.79 -4.31 2.67
N ASP A 60 -3.88 -3.31 1.80
CA ASP A 60 -4.06 -3.53 0.36
C ASP A 60 -2.74 -3.94 -0.29
N ARG A 61 -2.71 -5.07 -1.00
CA ARG A 61 -1.52 -5.57 -1.69
C ARG A 61 -1.16 -4.78 -2.94
N SER A 62 -2.09 -3.99 -3.47
CA SER A 62 -1.81 -3.07 -4.59
C SER A 62 -1.06 -1.82 -4.14
N GLN A 63 -1.04 -1.54 -2.83
CA GLN A 63 -0.30 -0.43 -2.28
C GLN A 63 1.13 -0.88 -1.95
N PRO A 64 2.15 -0.19 -2.49
CA PRO A 64 3.53 -0.47 -2.11
C PRO A 64 3.75 -0.19 -0.62
N SER A 65 4.61 -0.99 0.00
CA SER A 65 5.11 -0.72 1.34
C SER A 65 5.87 0.61 1.40
N LEU A 66 6.02 1.17 2.61
CA LEU A 66 6.83 2.37 2.82
C LEU A 66 8.26 2.21 2.27
N TRP A 67 8.83 1.02 2.43
CA TRP A 67 10.16 0.71 1.91
C TRP A 67 10.18 0.74 0.38
N GLU A 68 9.22 0.09 -0.29
CA GLU A 68 9.11 0.12 -1.75
C GLU A 68 8.91 1.54 -2.27
N LEU A 69 8.08 2.34 -1.60
CA LEU A 69 7.88 3.75 -1.91
C LEU A 69 9.18 4.55 -1.83
N ARG A 70 9.98 4.36 -0.77
CA ARG A 70 11.29 5.00 -0.64
C ARG A 70 12.21 4.62 -1.78
N GLN A 71 12.25 3.35 -2.18
CA GLN A 71 13.13 2.88 -3.24
C GLN A 71 12.79 3.43 -4.63
N ILE A 72 11.52 3.74 -4.90
CA ILE A 72 11.07 4.35 -6.17
C ILE A 72 10.97 5.88 -6.13
N ALA A 73 11.21 6.49 -4.96
CA ALA A 73 11.09 7.93 -4.80
C ALA A 73 12.20 8.69 -5.54
N TRP A 74 11.80 9.83 -6.09
CA TRP A 74 12.72 10.88 -6.50
C TRP A 74 12.89 11.84 -5.32
N VAL A 75 14.13 12.04 -4.89
CA VAL A 75 14.49 12.94 -3.80
C VAL A 75 14.88 14.28 -4.42
N LEU A 76 14.31 15.36 -3.90
CA LEU A 76 14.77 16.70 -4.24
C LEU A 76 16.07 16.97 -3.48
N ASP A 77 17.16 17.12 -4.23
CA ASP A 77 18.48 17.41 -3.68
C ASP A 77 18.86 18.87 -3.97
N ILE A 78 19.36 19.55 -2.94
CA ILE A 78 19.75 20.97 -2.96
C ILE A 78 21.20 21.06 -2.52
N ASP A 79 22.11 21.07 -3.49
CA ASP A 79 23.52 21.32 -3.24
C ASP A 79 23.77 22.84 -3.28
N SER A 80 23.69 23.46 -2.10
CA SER A 80 23.95 24.89 -1.91
C SER A 80 25.40 25.28 -2.25
N ARG A 81 26.36 24.36 -2.14
CA ARG A 81 27.78 24.61 -2.45
C ARG A 81 28.04 24.64 -3.95
N ARG A 82 27.35 23.78 -4.71
CA ARG A 82 27.46 23.72 -6.18
C ARG A 82 26.37 24.50 -6.91
N GLN A 83 25.45 25.15 -6.19
CA GLN A 83 24.31 25.88 -6.75
C GLN A 83 23.46 24.99 -7.69
N ARG A 84 23.28 23.71 -7.33
CA ARG A 84 22.49 22.75 -8.12
C ARG A 84 21.27 22.30 -7.33
N ILE A 85 20.12 22.38 -7.98
CA ILE A 85 18.84 21.89 -7.49
C ILE A 85 18.32 20.88 -8.50
N GLY A 86 17.93 19.69 -8.05
CA GLY A 86 17.42 18.67 -8.96
C GLY A 86 16.81 17.46 -8.25
N PHE A 87 16.20 16.58 -9.04
CA PHE A 87 15.68 15.31 -8.56
C PHE A 87 16.70 14.20 -8.78
N VAL A 88 17.03 13.47 -7.73
CA VAL A 88 17.91 12.30 -7.75
C VAL A 88 17.15 11.07 -7.29
N ARG A 89 17.62 9.87 -7.66
CA ARG A 89 17.00 8.63 -7.15
C ARG A 89 17.37 8.42 -5.68
N ALA A 90 16.47 7.82 -4.89
CA ALA A 90 16.74 7.53 -3.47
C ALA A 90 18.08 6.81 -3.25
N LYS A 91 18.42 5.81 -4.07
CA LYS A 91 19.71 5.10 -3.99
C LYS A 91 20.94 5.96 -4.29
N GLU A 92 20.79 7.00 -5.10
CA GLU A 92 21.89 7.94 -5.40
C GLU A 92 22.05 8.94 -4.26
N TRP A 93 20.93 9.39 -3.70
CA TRP A 93 20.91 10.25 -2.52
C TRP A 93 21.54 9.57 -1.30
N GLU A 94 21.16 8.32 -1.00
CA GLU A 94 21.69 7.52 0.12
C GLU A 94 23.22 7.40 0.09
N LYS A 95 23.82 7.26 -1.11
CA LYS A 95 25.29 7.21 -1.26
C LYS A 95 25.98 8.52 -0.90
N GLN A 96 25.30 9.65 -1.08
CA GLN A 96 25.85 10.98 -0.82
C GLN A 96 25.55 11.45 0.61
N HIS A 97 24.52 10.88 1.25
CA HIS A 97 23.97 11.30 2.53
C HIS A 97 23.81 10.11 3.50
N GLU A 98 24.80 9.22 3.56
CA GLU A 98 24.76 7.93 4.28
C GLU A 98 24.38 8.03 5.78
N ASN A 99 24.45 9.24 6.38
CA ASN A 99 24.10 9.52 7.77
C ASN A 99 22.85 10.39 7.96
N GLU A 100 22.11 10.71 6.89
CA GLU A 100 20.90 11.52 6.96
C GLU A 100 19.67 10.65 6.68
N GLU A 101 18.66 10.71 7.56
CA GLU A 101 17.39 10.03 7.31
C GLU A 101 16.48 10.91 6.43
N LEU A 102 15.97 10.34 5.35
CA LEU A 102 14.85 10.92 4.59
C LEU A 102 13.56 10.82 5.41
N ILE A 103 13.35 11.81 6.27
CA ILE A 103 12.08 12.02 6.96
C ILE A 103 11.21 12.90 6.06
N PRO A 104 10.02 12.45 5.64
CA PRO A 104 9.08 13.32 4.95
C PRO A 104 8.83 14.54 5.82
N SER A 105 9.14 15.73 5.29
CA SER A 105 8.83 16.98 5.96
C SER A 105 7.32 17.12 6.07
N GLN A 106 6.82 16.90 7.30
CA GLN A 106 5.44 17.02 7.75
C GLN A 106 4.50 15.86 7.38
N LEU A 107 4.29 14.97 8.35
CA LEU A 107 3.02 14.27 8.56
C LEU A 107 2.26 15.04 9.65
N ASP A 108 1.68 16.19 9.29
CA ASP A 108 0.67 16.86 10.11
C ASP A 108 -0.74 16.31 9.76
#